data_AF-A0A6N8USA3-F1
#
_entry.id   AF-A0A6N8USA3-F1
#
_cell.length_a   1.000
_cell.length_b   1.000
_cell.length_c   1.000
_cell.angle_alpha   90.00
_cell.angle_beta   90.00
_cell.angle_gamma   90.00
#
_symmetry.space_group_name_H-M   'P 1'
#
loop_
_entity.id
_entity.type
_entity.pdbx_description
1 polymer ?
#
loop_
_entity_poly.entity_id
_entity_poly.type
_entity_poly.pdbx_seq_one_letter_code
_entity_poly.pdbx_strand_id
1 'polypeptide(L)'
;MCQSGTPGPGNRLDRAQPAPVKAATRVWIECLEDPIRVWFALTPETERIPIGRTNMALIKWVRTFAVMLPVVLVAFSARGADTVKLGLIEPFSGPIAAVGRDTLEIFEFFANEVNQRGGVLGGRHIEIVPLDNAMNAEKTTQQLRKVIDDDIRFVSQGVGSNHALNIIKFLQRHNRRNPDQAILYLNHSAVTTSFTNELCSFWHFRFDANVDMKVAALVTQLGRDPSVQKLYMLNQNYAYGQAFQAAAQQMLAERAPGIELVGDELIVPFGKVLDFTPYIAKIKAAGADTVLTGNWGPDLVRFVKAASEANLDASFYTIYAGIPSSVAGIGAKDGIATRLKQVTEMHENDPLYDQQPAELLDTYDRWRQQTGKSIYSERMRWTIEFFAAALNKAGSDDPALVAAAMEGMTMEGPAGPLVMRGADHQIIFPMVISTMAEDLERPYIYEGDNYEVAFATDGWIMSDAIELPTTCEMKRP
;
A
#
# COMPACT_ATOMS: atom_id res chain seq x y z
N MET A 1 -30.01 -12.46 -48.48
CA MET A 1 -29.94 -12.28 -49.94
C MET A 1 -29.30 -10.92 -50.21
N CYS A 2 -28.10 -10.92 -50.79
CA CYS A 2 -27.61 -9.93 -51.76
C CYS A 2 -26.17 -10.32 -52.15
N GLN A 3 -26.08 -10.89 -53.35
CA GLN A 3 -24.86 -11.16 -54.13
C GLN A 3 -24.35 -9.85 -54.75
N SER A 4 -23.06 -9.54 -54.61
CA SER A 4 -21.99 -9.70 -55.61
C SER A 4 -21.93 -8.65 -56.73
N GLY A 5 -20.78 -7.98 -56.84
CA GLY A 5 -20.35 -7.24 -58.03
C GLY A 5 -18.83 -6.99 -57.97
N THR A 6 -18.10 -7.59 -58.91
CA THR A 6 -16.70 -7.33 -59.32
C THR A 6 -16.65 -7.53 -60.87
N PRO A 7 -15.55 -7.35 -61.64
CA PRO A 7 -14.17 -6.89 -61.34
C PRO A 7 -13.48 -5.96 -62.40
N GLY A 8 -12.28 -5.45 -62.06
CA GLY A 8 -11.06 -5.47 -62.91
C GLY A 8 -10.61 -4.15 -63.58
N PRO A 9 -9.42 -4.09 -64.22
CA PRO A 9 -8.08 -4.68 -63.93
C PRO A 9 -7.03 -3.54 -63.70
N GLY A 10 -5.78 -3.66 -63.25
CA GLY A 10 -4.74 -4.69 -63.28
C GLY A 10 -3.39 -3.98 -63.53
N ASN A 11 -2.37 -4.20 -62.69
CA ASN A 11 -0.99 -4.34 -63.16
C ASN A 11 -0.07 -4.98 -62.10
N ARG A 12 0.67 -5.96 -62.61
CA ARG A 12 1.78 -6.82 -62.12
C ARG A 12 2.97 -6.02 -61.57
N LEU A 13 3.98 -6.53 -60.86
CA LEU A 13 4.48 -7.80 -60.28
C LEU A 13 5.60 -7.28 -59.32
N ASP A 14 5.89 -7.89 -58.17
CA ASP A 14 7.04 -8.81 -58.10
C ASP A 14 7.14 -9.54 -56.74
N ARG A 15 7.81 -10.69 -56.83
CA ARG A 15 7.91 -11.80 -55.88
C ARG A 15 8.77 -11.50 -54.65
N ALA A 16 8.34 -12.01 -53.49
CA ALA A 16 9.18 -12.79 -52.56
C ALA A 16 8.34 -13.49 -51.47
N GLN A 17 8.49 -14.80 -51.36
CA GLN A 17 8.21 -15.68 -50.20
C GLN A 17 9.37 -16.69 -50.16
N PRO A 18 9.73 -17.36 -49.04
CA PRO A 18 8.86 -17.97 -47.99
C PRO A 18 9.35 -17.65 -46.55
N ALA A 19 8.73 -18.01 -45.42
CA ALA A 19 8.18 -19.30 -44.99
C ALA A 19 7.24 -19.16 -43.75
N PRO A 20 6.42 -20.18 -43.43
CA PRO A 20 5.33 -20.08 -42.45
C PRO A 20 5.64 -20.69 -41.07
N VAL A 21 4.92 -20.16 -40.08
CA VAL A 21 4.78 -20.59 -38.69
C VAL A 21 4.21 -22.00 -38.61
N LYS A 22 4.85 -22.89 -37.82
CA LYS A 22 4.34 -24.23 -37.51
C LYS A 22 3.38 -24.20 -36.32
N ALA A 23 2.35 -25.02 -36.45
CA ALA A 23 1.22 -25.19 -35.56
C ALA A 23 1.44 -26.22 -34.44
N ALA A 24 0.59 -26.09 -33.42
CA ALA A 24 -0.14 -27.14 -32.71
C ALA A 24 0.65 -28.28 -32.03
N THR A 25 0.76 -28.19 -30.71
CA THR A 25 1.08 -29.32 -29.83
C THR A 25 -0.20 -30.13 -29.58
N ARG A 26 -0.17 -31.41 -29.99
CA ARG A 26 -1.19 -32.43 -29.71
C ARG A 26 -1.12 -32.87 -28.26
N VAL A 27 -2.30 -32.93 -27.63
CA VAL A 27 -2.58 -33.67 -26.39
C VAL A 27 -2.66 -35.17 -26.73
N TRP A 28 -1.91 -36.00 -26.00
CA TRP A 28 -2.12 -37.44 -25.93
C TRP A 28 -2.58 -37.81 -24.52
N ILE A 29 -3.72 -38.49 -24.45
CA ILE A 29 -4.25 -39.19 -23.30
C ILE A 29 -3.72 -40.62 -23.40
N GLU A 30 -3.07 -41.13 -22.36
CA GLU A 30 -3.01 -42.57 -22.11
C GLU A 30 -2.94 -42.81 -20.59
N CYS A 31 -3.99 -43.47 -20.09
CA CYS A 31 -4.08 -44.05 -18.76
C CYS A 31 -3.17 -45.26 -18.65
N LEU A 32 -2.51 -45.47 -17.51
CA LEU A 32 -2.15 -46.81 -17.04
C LEU A 32 -2.05 -46.83 -15.51
N GLU A 33 -2.62 -47.90 -14.97
CA GLU A 33 -2.85 -48.21 -13.57
C GLU A 33 -1.60 -48.78 -12.87
N ASP A 34 -1.66 -48.71 -11.54
CA ASP A 34 -1.10 -49.58 -10.50
C ASP A 34 0.12 -49.18 -9.63
N PRO A 35 0.02 -49.37 -8.30
CA PRO A 35 0.98 -48.89 -7.31
C PRO A 35 2.07 -49.93 -6.96
N ILE A 36 3.31 -49.45 -6.84
CA ILE A 36 4.43 -50.26 -6.32
C ILE A 36 4.29 -50.40 -4.79
N ARG A 37 3.96 -51.63 -4.35
CA ARG A 37 4.13 -52.08 -2.96
C ARG A 37 5.59 -52.45 -2.70
N VAL A 38 6.24 -51.72 -1.80
CA VAL A 38 7.56 -52.09 -1.25
C VAL A 38 7.34 -53.03 -0.07
N TRP A 39 7.85 -54.25 -0.18
CA TRP A 39 7.93 -55.23 0.90
C TRP A 39 9.26 -55.09 1.64
N PHE A 40 9.24 -54.85 2.95
CA PHE A 40 10.39 -55.08 3.83
C PHE A 40 10.27 -56.49 4.42
N ALA A 41 11.21 -57.36 4.07
CA ALA A 41 11.37 -58.67 4.68
C ALA A 41 12.17 -58.53 6.00
N LEU A 42 11.61 -59.07 7.08
CA LEU A 42 12.27 -59.28 8.36
C LEU A 42 12.96 -60.65 8.33
N THR A 43 14.25 -60.71 8.66
CA THR A 43 14.95 -61.93 9.05
C THR A 43 15.49 -61.79 10.47
N PRO A 44 15.32 -62.78 11.35
CA PRO A 44 15.89 -62.77 12.70
C PRO A 44 17.20 -63.54 12.72
N GLU A 45 18.25 -62.97 13.30
CA GLU A 45 19.42 -63.74 13.69
C GLU A 45 19.82 -63.39 15.13
N THR A 46 19.75 -64.42 15.97
CA THR A 46 20.02 -64.43 17.40
C THR A 46 21.45 -64.87 17.64
N GLU A 47 22.26 -64.06 18.34
CA GLU A 47 23.44 -64.55 19.05
C GLU A 47 23.46 -64.07 20.50
N ARG A 48 23.67 -65.01 21.42
CA ARG A 48 23.83 -64.85 22.86
C ARG A 48 25.29 -65.06 23.22
N ILE A 49 25.90 -64.17 24.01
CA ILE A 49 27.15 -64.41 24.76
C ILE A 49 27.06 -63.67 26.14
N PRO A 50 27.61 -64.22 27.25
CA PRO A 50 26.95 -64.26 28.54
C PRO A 50 27.42 -63.24 29.60
N ILE A 51 26.62 -63.15 30.66
CA ILE A 51 26.85 -62.40 31.90
C ILE A 51 27.82 -63.15 32.81
N GLY A 52 28.95 -62.51 33.16
CA GLY A 52 29.90 -62.93 34.18
C GLY A 52 29.92 -61.98 35.37
N ARG A 53 29.83 -62.56 36.58
CA ARG A 53 29.67 -61.92 37.89
C ARG A 53 30.97 -61.32 38.46
N THR A 54 30.76 -60.24 39.23
CA THR A 54 31.43 -59.84 40.49
C THR A 54 32.93 -59.55 40.51
N ASN A 55 33.29 -58.33 40.91
CA ASN A 55 34.05 -58.17 42.17
C ASN A 55 33.89 -56.77 42.79
N MET A 56 33.61 -56.81 44.08
CA MET A 56 33.43 -55.72 45.03
C MET A 56 34.82 -55.41 45.62
N ALA A 57 35.31 -54.17 45.55
CA ALA A 57 36.16 -53.53 46.55
C ALA A 57 36.69 -52.18 46.05
N LEU A 58 36.28 -51.10 46.71
CA LEU A 58 37.14 -50.17 47.47
C LEU A 58 36.55 -48.76 47.49
N ILE A 59 35.87 -48.51 48.61
CA ILE A 59 35.57 -47.20 49.16
C ILE A 59 36.90 -46.54 49.55
N LYS A 60 37.13 -45.31 49.05
CA LYS A 60 37.63 -44.13 49.78
C LYS A 60 38.11 -43.13 48.74
N TRP A 61 37.51 -41.94 48.72
CA TRP A 61 38.12 -40.61 48.58
C TRP A 61 36.98 -39.61 48.36
N VAL A 62 36.36 -39.19 49.46
CA VAL A 62 35.58 -37.95 49.52
C VAL A 62 36.58 -36.84 49.81
N ARG A 63 36.75 -35.88 48.89
CA ARG A 63 36.75 -34.43 49.16
C ARG A 63 37.22 -33.62 47.95
N THR A 64 36.41 -32.61 47.62
CA THR A 64 36.75 -31.35 46.91
C THR A 64 36.89 -31.38 45.39
N PHE A 65 35.77 -31.17 44.69
CA PHE A 65 35.64 -30.07 43.71
C PHE A 65 34.16 -29.69 43.60
N ALA A 66 33.82 -28.56 44.21
CA ALA A 66 32.51 -27.93 44.11
C ALA A 66 32.44 -27.08 42.83
N VAL A 67 31.20 -26.85 42.39
CA VAL A 67 30.77 -25.94 41.31
C VAL A 67 30.87 -26.52 39.89
N MET A 68 29.85 -27.32 39.51
CA MET A 68 29.33 -27.24 38.15
C MET A 68 27.81 -27.03 38.21
N LEU A 69 27.43 -25.87 37.68
CA LEU A 69 26.09 -25.32 37.47
C LEU A 69 25.18 -26.36 36.80
N PRO A 70 23.90 -26.49 37.18
CA PRO A 70 22.96 -27.26 36.37
C PRO A 70 22.75 -26.49 35.07
N VAL A 71 23.28 -27.01 33.97
CA VAL A 71 22.88 -26.58 32.62
C VAL A 71 21.41 -26.95 32.51
N VAL A 72 20.56 -25.95 32.76
CA VAL A 72 19.17 -25.96 32.33
C VAL A 72 19.21 -26.05 30.81
N LEU A 73 19.11 -27.27 30.30
CA LEU A 73 18.70 -27.54 28.93
C LEU A 73 17.26 -27.06 28.80
N VAL A 74 17.08 -25.74 28.61
CA VAL A 74 15.94 -25.23 27.87
C VAL A 74 16.13 -25.80 26.48
N ALA A 75 15.48 -26.94 26.22
CA ALA A 75 15.24 -27.39 24.87
C ALA A 75 14.43 -26.26 24.21
N PHE A 76 15.13 -25.37 23.50
CA PHE A 76 14.56 -24.57 22.44
C PHE A 76 13.93 -25.59 21.49
N SER A 77 12.63 -25.82 21.65
CA SER A 77 11.84 -26.34 20.56
C SER A 77 11.93 -25.30 19.47
N ALA A 78 12.82 -25.51 18.51
CA ALA A 78 12.66 -24.96 17.18
C ALA A 78 11.37 -25.58 16.62
N ARG A 79 10.21 -25.11 17.12
CA ARG A 79 8.96 -25.11 16.37
C ARG A 79 9.34 -24.42 15.07
N GLY A 80 9.20 -25.09 13.92
CA GLY A 80 9.37 -24.40 12.64
C GLY A 80 8.63 -23.08 12.70
N ALA A 81 9.27 -21.98 12.31
CA ALA A 81 8.76 -20.64 12.54
C ALA A 81 7.33 -20.51 12.01
N ASP A 82 6.34 -20.56 12.90
CA ASP A 82 4.93 -20.39 12.54
C ASP A 82 4.78 -19.01 11.90
N THR A 83 4.11 -18.90 10.74
CA THR A 83 3.95 -17.59 10.07
C THR A 83 2.90 -16.74 10.79
N VAL A 84 3.06 -15.42 10.74
CA VAL A 84 2.00 -14.44 11.04
C VAL A 84 1.43 -13.98 9.71
N LYS A 85 0.20 -14.39 9.41
CA LYS A 85 -0.45 -14.06 8.13
C LYS A 85 -1.11 -12.69 8.19
N LEU A 86 -0.89 -11.91 7.13
CA LEU A 86 -1.57 -10.64 6.86
C LEU A 86 -2.32 -10.75 5.54
N GLY A 87 -3.65 -10.80 5.60
CA GLY A 87 -4.49 -10.82 4.41
C GLY A 87 -4.49 -9.45 3.72
N LEU A 88 -4.03 -9.36 2.47
CA LEU A 88 -4.04 -8.13 1.69
C LEU A 88 -5.20 -8.16 0.69
N ILE A 89 -6.29 -7.44 1.00
CA ILE A 89 -7.49 -7.38 0.16
C ILE A 89 -7.38 -6.22 -0.81
N GLU A 90 -7.04 -6.46 -2.07
CA GLU A 90 -6.83 -5.40 -3.07
C GLU A 90 -7.35 -5.79 -4.46
N PRO A 91 -7.51 -4.83 -5.40
CA PRO A 91 -7.91 -5.16 -6.76
C PRO A 91 -6.71 -5.72 -7.52
N PHE A 92 -6.59 -7.05 -7.60
CA PHE A 92 -5.56 -7.72 -8.40
C PHE A 92 -6.05 -8.06 -9.82
N SER A 93 -7.34 -7.84 -10.09
CA SER A 93 -7.92 -7.99 -11.42
C SER A 93 -8.75 -6.77 -11.84
N GLY A 94 -8.99 -6.65 -13.14
CA GLY A 94 -9.77 -5.56 -13.73
C GLY A 94 -8.96 -4.29 -14.03
N PRO A 95 -9.63 -3.16 -14.35
CA PRO A 95 -8.98 -1.97 -14.88
C PRO A 95 -8.01 -1.25 -13.92
N ILE A 96 -8.07 -1.56 -12.61
CA ILE A 96 -7.25 -0.93 -11.55
C ILE A 96 -6.18 -1.91 -11.02
N ALA A 97 -6.01 -3.07 -11.66
CA ALA A 97 -5.10 -4.13 -11.20
C ALA A 97 -3.64 -3.70 -11.00
N ALA A 98 -3.17 -2.68 -11.74
CA ALA A 98 -1.83 -2.14 -11.59
C ALA A 98 -1.57 -1.63 -10.16
N VAL A 99 -2.52 -0.88 -9.59
CA VAL A 99 -2.41 -0.33 -8.22
C VAL A 99 -2.34 -1.45 -7.18
N GLY A 100 -3.15 -2.51 -7.35
CA GLY A 100 -3.10 -3.66 -6.46
C GLY A 100 -1.76 -4.40 -6.54
N ARG A 101 -1.22 -4.60 -7.76
CA ARG A 101 0.10 -5.25 -7.93
C ARG A 101 1.24 -4.45 -7.31
N ASP A 102 1.27 -3.13 -7.51
CA ASP A 102 2.26 -2.26 -6.87
C ASP A 102 2.18 -2.35 -5.34
N THR A 103 0.94 -2.39 -4.80
CA THR A 103 0.71 -2.54 -3.35
C THR A 103 1.23 -3.88 -2.84
N LEU A 104 0.95 -4.99 -3.55
CA LEU A 104 1.42 -6.33 -3.16
C LEU A 104 2.94 -6.40 -3.13
N GLU A 105 3.61 -5.89 -4.17
CA GLU A 105 5.07 -5.90 -4.27
C GLU A 105 5.73 -5.14 -3.11
N ILE A 106 5.19 -3.97 -2.75
CA ILE A 106 5.66 -3.19 -1.60
C ILE A 106 5.46 -3.98 -0.29
N PHE A 107 4.27 -4.55 -0.07
CA PHE A 107 3.97 -5.30 1.15
C PHE A 107 4.87 -6.55 1.28
N GLU A 108 5.06 -7.30 0.19
CA GLU A 108 5.93 -8.48 0.16
C GLU A 108 7.39 -8.12 0.40
N PHE A 109 7.88 -7.06 -0.25
CA PHE A 109 9.26 -6.60 -0.07
C PHE A 109 9.54 -6.20 1.38
N PHE A 110 8.71 -5.35 1.98
CA PHE A 110 8.96 -4.90 3.35
C PHE A 110 8.68 -5.99 4.40
N ALA A 111 7.75 -6.92 4.15
CA ALA A 111 7.60 -8.11 4.99
C ALA A 111 8.86 -8.98 4.94
N ASN A 112 9.45 -9.15 3.75
CA ASN A 112 10.70 -9.88 3.56
C ASN A 112 11.89 -9.19 4.26
N GLU A 113 12.00 -7.87 4.19
CA GLU A 113 13.02 -7.09 4.92
C GLU A 113 12.88 -7.25 6.45
N VAL A 114 11.66 -7.32 6.98
CA VAL A 114 11.42 -7.65 8.40
C VAL A 114 11.84 -9.10 8.71
N ASN A 115 11.47 -10.05 7.86
CA ASN A 115 11.78 -11.47 8.04
C ASN A 115 13.29 -11.73 8.02
N GLN A 116 14.03 -11.10 7.11
CA GLN A 116 15.49 -11.22 7.02
C GLN A 116 16.22 -10.64 8.24
N ARG A 117 15.61 -9.65 8.92
CA ARG A 117 16.12 -9.09 10.18
C ARG A 117 15.75 -9.92 11.42
N GLY A 118 15.30 -11.16 11.23
CA GLY A 118 14.95 -12.09 12.31
C GLY A 118 13.45 -12.19 12.59
N GLY A 119 12.60 -11.54 11.78
CA GLY A 119 11.15 -11.65 11.85
C GLY A 119 10.54 -11.02 13.10
N VAL A 120 9.41 -11.57 13.52
CA VAL A 120 8.60 -11.11 14.65
C VAL A 120 8.46 -12.22 15.70
N LEU A 121 8.06 -11.87 16.92
CA LEU A 121 7.72 -12.82 17.99
C LEU A 121 8.79 -13.91 18.21
N GLY A 122 10.08 -13.51 18.15
CA GLY A 122 11.21 -14.40 18.37
C GLY A 122 11.57 -15.32 17.20
N GLY A 123 11.27 -14.94 15.95
CA GLY A 123 11.73 -15.65 14.74
C GLY A 123 10.64 -16.02 13.73
N ARG A 124 9.38 -15.65 13.98
CA ARG A 124 8.24 -15.91 13.09
C ARG A 124 8.28 -14.98 11.88
N HIS A 125 7.92 -15.50 10.71
CA HIS A 125 7.86 -14.70 9.48
C HIS A 125 6.49 -14.08 9.28
N ILE A 126 6.44 -12.85 8.76
CA ILE A 126 5.23 -12.24 8.22
C ILE A 126 4.99 -12.80 6.81
N GLU A 127 3.79 -13.30 6.55
CA GLU A 127 3.34 -13.82 5.25
C GLU A 127 2.20 -12.94 4.72
N ILE A 128 2.37 -12.38 3.52
CA ILE A 128 1.32 -11.61 2.84
C ILE A 128 0.42 -12.58 2.07
N VAL A 129 -0.88 -12.54 2.33
CA VAL A 129 -1.87 -13.39 1.66
C VAL A 129 -2.74 -12.53 0.74
N PRO A 130 -2.47 -12.50 -0.59
CA PRO A 130 -3.23 -11.68 -1.52
C PRO A 130 -4.66 -12.21 -1.73
N LEU A 131 -5.65 -11.33 -1.60
CA LEU A 131 -7.07 -11.60 -1.74
C LEU A 131 -7.73 -10.62 -2.72
N ASP A 132 -8.02 -11.07 -3.95
CA ASP A 132 -8.53 -10.19 -5.00
C ASP A 132 -9.99 -9.75 -4.77
N ASN A 133 -10.22 -8.47 -4.55
CA ASN A 133 -11.57 -7.91 -4.46
C ASN A 133 -12.11 -7.35 -5.79
N ALA A 134 -11.31 -7.31 -6.86
CA ALA A 134 -11.65 -6.78 -8.17
C ALA A 134 -12.33 -5.39 -8.16
N MET A 135 -11.97 -4.55 -7.18
CA MET A 135 -12.60 -3.24 -6.92
C MET A 135 -14.13 -3.35 -6.72
N ASN A 136 -14.59 -4.43 -6.11
CA ASN A 136 -16.00 -4.73 -5.87
C ASN A 136 -16.32 -4.90 -4.38
N ALA A 137 -17.35 -4.18 -3.92
CA ALA A 137 -17.76 -4.12 -2.53
C ALA A 137 -18.28 -5.47 -1.99
N GLU A 138 -19.01 -6.23 -2.80
CA GLU A 138 -19.50 -7.56 -2.44
C GLU A 138 -18.35 -8.55 -2.35
N LYS A 139 -17.47 -8.56 -3.36
CA LYS A 139 -16.27 -9.39 -3.37
C LYS A 139 -15.34 -9.07 -2.20
N THR A 140 -15.25 -7.81 -1.76
CA THR A 140 -14.53 -7.42 -0.53
C THR A 140 -15.07 -8.17 0.70
N THR A 141 -16.40 -8.28 0.83
CA THR A 141 -17.03 -9.02 1.93
C THR A 141 -16.80 -10.53 1.81
N GLN A 142 -16.77 -11.06 0.59
CA GLN A 142 -16.41 -12.47 0.33
C GLN A 142 -14.96 -12.75 0.76
N GLN A 143 -14.02 -11.85 0.44
CA GLN A 143 -12.63 -11.99 0.87
C GLN A 143 -12.47 -11.90 2.39
N LEU A 144 -13.23 -11.05 3.09
CA LEU A 144 -13.23 -11.03 4.55
C LEU A 144 -13.73 -12.34 5.18
N ARG A 145 -14.69 -13.02 4.55
CA ARG A 145 -15.12 -14.35 5.00
C ARG A 145 -14.00 -15.37 4.80
N LYS A 146 -13.30 -15.32 3.66
CA LYS A 146 -12.13 -16.15 3.41
C LYS A 146 -11.01 -15.91 4.43
N VAL A 147 -10.74 -14.66 4.81
CA VAL A 147 -9.80 -14.31 5.90
C VAL A 147 -10.18 -15.05 7.19
N ILE A 148 -11.46 -15.04 7.56
CA ILE A 148 -11.96 -15.75 8.75
C ILE A 148 -11.81 -17.27 8.59
N ASP A 149 -12.23 -17.82 7.44
CA ASP A 149 -12.20 -19.26 7.17
C ASP A 149 -10.76 -19.81 7.16
N ASP A 150 -9.79 -18.99 6.73
CA ASP A 150 -8.36 -19.32 6.72
C ASP A 150 -7.65 -19.00 8.06
N ASP A 151 -8.40 -18.62 9.11
CA ASP A 151 -7.93 -18.23 10.45
C ASP A 151 -6.88 -17.08 10.44
N ILE A 152 -7.02 -16.16 9.49
CA ILE A 152 -6.16 -14.97 9.39
C ILE A 152 -6.70 -13.88 10.32
N ARG A 153 -5.84 -13.41 11.24
CA ARG A 153 -6.21 -12.49 12.32
C ARG A 153 -5.89 -11.02 12.03
N PHE A 154 -5.20 -10.75 10.92
CA PHE A 154 -4.80 -9.42 10.48
C PHE A 154 -5.16 -9.22 9.02
N VAL A 155 -5.75 -8.07 8.69
CA VAL A 155 -6.10 -7.72 7.32
C VAL A 155 -5.59 -6.32 6.98
N SER A 156 -5.11 -6.14 5.76
CA SER A 156 -4.75 -4.85 5.18
C SER A 156 -5.57 -4.61 3.92
N GLN A 157 -5.97 -3.34 3.75
CA GLN A 157 -6.69 -2.82 2.59
C GLN A 157 -6.61 -1.30 2.60
N GLY A 158 -6.53 -0.67 1.44
CA GLY A 158 -6.47 0.77 1.29
C GLY A 158 -7.04 1.31 -0.03
N VAL A 159 -7.06 0.54 -1.13
CA VAL A 159 -7.60 1.07 -2.39
C VAL A 159 -9.12 1.15 -2.38
N GLY A 160 -9.64 2.37 -2.32
CA GLY A 160 -11.07 2.69 -2.40
C GLY A 160 -11.77 2.66 -1.05
N SER A 161 -12.18 3.86 -0.60
CA SER A 161 -12.79 4.04 0.73
C SER A 161 -14.11 3.29 0.94
N ASN A 162 -14.86 2.98 -0.12
CA ASN A 162 -16.09 2.17 0.01
C ASN A 162 -15.79 0.73 0.48
N HIS A 163 -14.63 0.18 0.12
CA HIS A 163 -14.20 -1.17 0.54
C HIS A 163 -13.77 -1.16 2.02
N ALA A 164 -12.97 -0.16 2.41
CA ALA A 164 -12.59 0.07 3.81
C ALA A 164 -13.81 0.24 4.73
N LEU A 165 -14.80 1.03 4.30
CA LEU A 165 -16.05 1.21 5.05
C LEU A 165 -16.78 -0.11 5.30
N ASN A 166 -16.80 -1.00 4.30
CA ASN A 166 -17.38 -2.33 4.46
C ASN A 166 -16.58 -3.19 5.44
N ILE A 167 -15.25 -3.16 5.37
CA ILE A 167 -14.36 -3.87 6.31
C ILE A 167 -14.61 -3.38 7.74
N ILE A 168 -14.56 -2.07 8.00
CA ILE A 168 -14.78 -1.46 9.32
C ILE A 168 -16.13 -1.91 9.89
N LYS A 169 -17.21 -1.75 9.11
CA LYS A 169 -18.56 -2.15 9.55
C LYS A 169 -18.69 -3.65 9.79
N PHE A 170 -18.03 -4.48 8.98
CA PHE A 170 -18.04 -5.92 9.12
C PHE A 170 -17.31 -6.35 10.39
N LEU A 171 -16.09 -5.87 10.59
CA LEU A 171 -15.24 -6.19 11.75
C LEU A 171 -15.83 -5.70 13.07
N GLN A 172 -16.46 -4.52 13.09
CA GLN A 172 -17.15 -4.04 14.28
C GLN A 172 -18.26 -5.01 14.75
N ARG A 173 -18.95 -5.69 13.82
CA ARG A 173 -19.96 -6.71 14.16
C ARG A 173 -19.33 -8.07 14.46
N HIS A 174 -18.32 -8.46 13.70
CA HIS A 174 -17.63 -9.75 13.86
C HIS A 174 -16.90 -9.81 15.21
N ASN A 175 -16.02 -8.85 15.50
CA ASN A 175 -15.20 -8.85 16.72
C ASN A 175 -16.08 -8.74 17.98
N ARG A 176 -17.20 -8.03 17.92
CA ARG A 176 -18.17 -7.98 19.03
C ARG A 176 -18.84 -9.33 19.31
N ARG A 177 -19.06 -10.14 18.28
CA ARG A 177 -19.72 -11.46 18.40
C ARG A 177 -18.73 -12.58 18.68
N ASN A 178 -17.51 -12.44 18.20
CA ASN A 178 -16.46 -13.44 18.22
C ASN A 178 -15.16 -12.82 18.78
N PRO A 179 -15.12 -12.42 20.06
CA PRO A 179 -13.96 -11.75 20.66
C PRO A 179 -12.68 -12.59 20.54
N ASP A 180 -12.77 -13.91 20.72
CA ASP A 180 -11.64 -14.83 20.60
C ASP A 180 -11.13 -14.99 19.15
N GLN A 181 -11.92 -14.55 18.17
CA GLN A 181 -11.61 -14.53 16.73
C GLN A 181 -11.61 -13.11 16.16
N ALA A 182 -11.35 -12.11 17.01
CA ALA A 182 -11.23 -10.72 16.58
C ALA A 182 -10.16 -10.57 15.48
N ILE A 183 -10.41 -9.68 14.53
CA ILE A 183 -9.48 -9.35 13.44
C ILE A 183 -9.11 -7.88 13.51
N LEU A 184 -7.83 -7.57 13.34
CA LEU A 184 -7.31 -6.20 13.28
C LEU A 184 -7.16 -5.75 11.82
N TYR A 185 -7.66 -4.56 11.51
CA TYR A 185 -7.57 -3.95 10.19
C TYR A 185 -6.51 -2.85 10.15
N LEU A 186 -5.49 -3.08 9.32
CA LEU A 186 -4.41 -2.17 8.99
C LEU A 186 -4.73 -1.43 7.68
N ASN A 187 -5.35 -0.26 7.79
CA ASN A 187 -5.71 0.57 6.65
C ASN A 187 -4.49 1.36 6.14
N HIS A 188 -3.94 0.97 5.00
CA HIS A 188 -2.73 1.58 4.48
C HIS A 188 -2.97 2.79 3.55
N SER A 189 -4.18 3.03 3.04
CA SER A 189 -4.43 4.15 2.09
C SER A 189 -5.90 4.58 1.87
N ALA A 190 -6.87 4.07 2.63
CA ALA A 190 -8.26 4.54 2.57
C ALA A 190 -8.49 5.73 3.50
N VAL A 191 -8.51 6.93 2.91
CA VAL A 191 -8.33 8.20 3.64
C VAL A 191 -9.61 8.94 4.05
N THR A 192 -10.80 8.34 3.92
CA THR A 192 -12.05 9.03 4.33
C THR A 192 -11.99 9.41 5.82
N THR A 193 -12.20 10.69 6.11
CA THR A 193 -12.00 11.29 7.45
C THR A 193 -12.83 10.63 8.54
N SER A 194 -14.07 10.24 8.24
CA SER A 194 -14.97 9.60 9.21
C SER A 194 -14.42 8.29 9.79
N PHE A 195 -13.49 7.60 9.12
CA PHE A 195 -12.94 6.33 9.62
C PHE A 195 -12.10 6.47 10.90
N THR A 196 -11.60 7.66 11.24
CA THR A 196 -11.00 7.93 12.57
C THR A 196 -11.72 9.08 13.28
N ASN A 197 -13.00 9.22 12.99
CA ASN A 197 -13.91 10.16 13.63
C ASN A 197 -15.17 9.38 14.02
N GLU A 198 -16.31 9.63 13.40
CA GLU A 198 -17.60 9.02 13.77
C GLU A 198 -17.64 7.50 13.61
N LEU A 199 -16.76 6.95 12.75
CA LEU A 199 -16.66 5.52 12.46
C LEU A 199 -15.39 4.89 13.03
N CYS A 200 -14.66 5.59 13.91
CA CYS A 200 -13.47 5.05 14.54
C CYS A 200 -13.76 3.74 15.29
N SER A 201 -12.77 2.86 15.31
CA SER A 201 -12.89 1.53 15.90
C SER A 201 -11.54 1.11 16.46
N PHE A 202 -11.55 0.50 17.65
CA PHE A 202 -10.34 -0.07 18.25
C PHE A 202 -9.64 -1.08 17.33
N TRP A 203 -10.39 -1.71 16.43
CA TRP A 203 -9.91 -2.73 15.50
C TRP A 203 -9.45 -2.17 14.15
N HIS A 204 -9.34 -0.85 14.01
CA HIS A 204 -8.94 -0.20 12.77
C HIS A 204 -7.81 0.79 13.08
N PHE A 205 -6.70 0.69 12.34
CA PHE A 205 -5.57 1.61 12.39
C PHE A 205 -5.30 2.14 10.99
N ARG A 206 -5.10 3.45 10.84
CA ARG A 206 -4.82 4.08 9.55
C ARG A 206 -3.40 4.61 9.47
N PHE A 207 -2.68 4.17 8.44
CA PHE A 207 -1.27 4.50 8.16
C PHE A 207 -1.08 5.58 7.09
N ASP A 208 -2.17 6.18 6.62
CA ASP A 208 -2.14 7.36 5.75
C ASP A 208 -2.83 8.54 6.44
N ALA A 209 -2.42 9.77 6.12
CA ALA A 209 -3.13 10.97 6.51
C ALA A 209 -4.56 10.94 5.92
N ASN A 210 -5.56 11.31 6.71
CA ASN A 210 -6.92 11.41 6.16
C ASN A 210 -7.05 12.57 5.17
N VAL A 211 -8.17 12.60 4.45
CA VAL A 211 -8.38 13.60 3.41
C VAL A 211 -8.36 15.03 3.97
N ASP A 212 -8.90 15.27 5.17
CA ASP A 212 -8.87 16.59 5.79
C ASP A 212 -7.44 17.04 6.11
N MET A 213 -6.58 16.15 6.62
CA MET A 213 -5.17 16.44 6.87
C MET A 213 -4.42 16.78 5.56
N LYS A 214 -4.64 15.99 4.50
CA LYS A 214 -4.01 16.22 3.19
C LYS A 214 -4.51 17.52 2.55
N VAL A 215 -5.80 17.81 2.66
CA VAL A 215 -6.39 19.08 2.22
C VAL A 215 -5.84 20.24 3.05
N ALA A 216 -5.72 20.08 4.37
CA ALA A 216 -5.10 21.07 5.25
C ALA A 216 -3.68 21.41 4.79
N ALA A 217 -2.88 20.41 4.42
CA ALA A 217 -1.55 20.62 3.86
C ALA A 217 -1.57 21.37 2.54
N LEU A 218 -2.38 20.93 1.57
CA LEU A 218 -2.50 21.57 0.26
C LEU A 218 -3.00 23.00 0.38
N VAL A 219 -4.05 23.27 1.16
CA VAL A 219 -4.61 24.61 1.35
C VAL A 219 -3.64 25.52 2.10
N THR A 220 -2.91 25.00 3.09
CA THR A 220 -1.85 25.77 3.76
C THR A 220 -0.77 26.18 2.76
N GLN A 221 -0.40 25.30 1.83
CA GLN A 221 0.55 25.63 0.77
C GLN A 221 -0.02 26.64 -0.23
N LEU A 222 -1.29 26.49 -0.65
CA LEU A 222 -1.96 27.45 -1.52
C LEU A 222 -1.91 28.85 -0.91
N GLY A 223 -2.17 28.99 0.39
CA GLY A 223 -2.08 30.27 1.10
C GLY A 223 -0.66 30.86 1.20
N ARG A 224 0.39 30.05 1.00
CA ARG A 224 1.79 30.50 0.95
C ARG A 224 2.25 30.88 -0.45
N ASP A 225 1.53 30.47 -1.49
CA ASP A 225 1.88 30.69 -2.88
C ASP A 225 1.16 31.96 -3.42
N PRO A 226 1.89 33.09 -3.59
CA PRO A 226 1.27 34.35 -4.02
C PRO A 226 0.80 34.33 -5.48
N SER A 227 1.15 33.30 -6.25
CA SER A 227 0.67 33.13 -7.64
C SER A 227 -0.75 32.59 -7.71
N VAL A 228 -1.27 32.03 -6.61
CA VAL A 228 -2.61 31.46 -6.56
C VAL A 228 -3.62 32.55 -6.21
N GLN A 229 -4.53 32.87 -7.14
CA GLN A 229 -5.57 33.87 -6.94
C GLN A 229 -6.97 33.30 -7.20
N LYS A 230 -7.12 32.45 -8.22
CA LYS A 230 -8.38 31.89 -8.68
C LYS A 230 -8.29 30.38 -8.75
N LEU A 231 -8.93 29.75 -7.77
CA LEU A 231 -8.94 28.31 -7.59
C LEU A 231 -10.19 27.68 -8.20
N TYR A 232 -10.01 26.56 -8.88
CA TYR A 232 -11.08 25.69 -9.35
C TYR A 232 -10.96 24.31 -8.70
N MET A 233 -12.07 23.71 -8.28
CA MET A 233 -12.12 22.34 -7.76
C MET A 233 -12.85 21.41 -8.71
N LEU A 234 -12.23 20.27 -9.02
CA LEU A 234 -12.86 19.18 -9.78
C LEU A 234 -12.54 17.84 -9.13
N ASN A 235 -13.54 17.20 -8.52
CA ASN A 235 -13.35 15.99 -7.72
C ASN A 235 -14.26 14.83 -8.13
N GLN A 236 -13.88 13.59 -7.88
CA GLN A 236 -14.68 12.41 -8.20
C GLN A 236 -15.95 12.32 -7.35
N ASN A 237 -17.13 12.07 -7.95
CA ASN A 237 -18.40 11.98 -7.21
C ASN A 237 -18.57 10.64 -6.46
N TYR A 238 -17.89 10.49 -5.32
CA TYR A 238 -18.08 9.43 -4.34
C TYR A 238 -17.60 9.90 -2.96
N ALA A 239 -17.72 9.04 -1.93
CA ALA A 239 -17.48 9.40 -0.52
C ALA A 239 -16.18 10.19 -0.29
N TYR A 240 -15.07 9.78 -0.91
CA TYR A 240 -13.79 10.48 -0.74
C TYR A 240 -13.75 11.84 -1.46
N GLY A 241 -14.21 11.94 -2.71
CA GLY A 241 -14.15 13.21 -3.45
C GLY A 241 -15.12 14.26 -2.89
N GLN A 242 -16.25 13.81 -2.33
CA GLN A 242 -17.16 14.66 -1.56
C GLN A 242 -16.53 15.14 -0.25
N ALA A 243 -15.83 14.26 0.48
CA ALA A 243 -15.11 14.63 1.69
C ALA A 243 -13.96 15.61 1.39
N PHE A 244 -13.20 15.39 0.31
CA PHE A 244 -12.18 16.31 -0.17
C PHE A 244 -12.76 17.70 -0.46
N GLN A 245 -13.84 17.76 -1.24
CA GLN A 245 -14.51 19.01 -1.60
C GLN A 245 -14.98 19.78 -0.36
N ALA A 246 -15.65 19.10 0.57
CA ALA A 246 -16.14 19.72 1.80
C ALA A 246 -15.01 20.26 2.68
N ALA A 247 -13.94 19.47 2.88
CA ALA A 247 -12.77 19.90 3.64
C ALA A 247 -12.09 21.11 2.99
N ALA A 248 -11.97 21.11 1.66
CA ALA A 248 -11.31 22.19 0.94
C ALA A 248 -12.11 23.49 1.04
N GLN A 249 -13.43 23.43 0.84
CA GLN A 249 -14.32 24.59 1.01
C GLN A 249 -14.19 25.21 2.41
N GLN A 250 -14.19 24.38 3.46
CA GLN A 250 -14.03 24.87 4.83
C GLN A 250 -12.66 25.51 5.05
N MET A 251 -11.58 24.83 4.67
CA MET A 251 -10.21 25.25 4.99
C MET A 251 -9.73 26.42 4.15
N LEU A 252 -10.25 26.62 2.94
CA LEU A 252 -9.90 27.78 2.10
C LEU A 252 -10.25 29.09 2.82
N ALA A 253 -11.43 29.17 3.44
CA ALA A 253 -11.84 30.35 4.19
C ALA A 253 -10.95 30.61 5.42
N GLU A 254 -10.47 29.55 6.07
CA GLU A 254 -9.69 29.64 7.30
C GLU A 254 -8.19 29.91 7.05
N ARG A 255 -7.63 29.29 6.02
CA ARG A 255 -6.17 29.21 5.80
C ARG A 255 -5.68 29.95 4.56
N ALA A 256 -6.56 30.23 3.61
CA ALA A 256 -6.22 30.94 2.37
C ALA A 256 -7.33 31.93 1.94
N PRO A 257 -7.75 32.86 2.82
CA PRO A 257 -8.91 33.73 2.60
C PRO A 257 -8.75 34.71 1.42
N GLY A 258 -7.54 34.87 0.88
CA GLY A 258 -7.26 35.71 -0.30
C GLY A 258 -7.51 35.03 -1.64
N ILE A 259 -7.82 33.73 -1.65
CA ILE A 259 -8.03 32.95 -2.87
C ILE A 259 -9.52 32.93 -3.21
N GLU A 260 -9.86 33.31 -4.44
CA GLU A 260 -11.22 33.24 -4.98
C GLU A 260 -11.52 31.82 -5.51
N LEU A 261 -12.55 31.17 -4.97
CA LEU A 261 -13.06 29.92 -5.55
C LEU A 261 -13.95 30.24 -6.76
N VAL A 262 -13.42 30.03 -7.97
CA VAL A 262 -14.09 30.37 -9.24
C VAL A 262 -14.86 29.21 -9.87
N GLY A 263 -14.80 28.02 -9.27
CA GLY A 263 -15.65 26.90 -9.64
C GLY A 263 -15.41 25.67 -8.78
N ASP A 264 -16.45 24.86 -8.64
CA ASP A 264 -16.44 23.66 -7.82
C ASP A 264 -17.42 22.62 -8.36
N GLU A 265 -16.87 21.53 -8.92
CA GLU A 265 -17.66 20.50 -9.60
C GLU A 265 -17.24 19.08 -9.19
N LEU A 266 -18.21 18.16 -9.26
CA LEU A 266 -17.97 16.73 -9.11
C LEU A 266 -18.08 16.01 -10.46
N ILE A 267 -17.15 15.10 -10.75
CA ILE A 267 -17.15 14.24 -11.93
C ILE A 267 -18.29 13.23 -11.79
N VAL A 268 -19.23 13.26 -12.73
CA VAL A 268 -20.35 12.31 -12.78
C VAL A 268 -20.39 11.58 -14.12
N PRO A 269 -20.41 10.23 -14.15
CA PRO A 269 -20.19 9.30 -13.03
C PRO A 269 -18.70 8.95 -12.82
N PHE A 270 -18.31 8.66 -11.58
CA PHE A 270 -16.95 8.23 -11.19
C PHE A 270 -16.42 7.10 -12.09
N GLY A 271 -15.17 7.23 -12.56
CA GLY A 271 -14.44 6.21 -13.30
C GLY A 271 -14.94 5.93 -14.73
N LYS A 272 -15.99 6.63 -15.21
CA LYS A 272 -16.53 6.43 -16.57
C LYS A 272 -16.36 7.64 -17.48
N VAL A 273 -15.83 8.75 -16.99
CA VAL A 273 -15.57 9.92 -17.84
C VAL A 273 -14.35 9.63 -18.69
N LEU A 274 -14.57 9.67 -20.02
CA LEU A 274 -13.53 9.44 -21.03
C LEU A 274 -13.02 10.74 -21.64
N ASP A 275 -13.88 11.76 -21.69
CA ASP A 275 -13.56 13.08 -22.24
C ASP A 275 -13.65 14.15 -21.14
N PHE A 276 -12.51 14.78 -20.85
CA PHE A 276 -12.41 15.86 -19.88
C PHE A 276 -12.44 17.25 -20.52
N THR A 277 -12.46 17.35 -21.85
CA THR A 277 -12.47 18.63 -22.59
C THR A 277 -13.56 19.60 -22.12
N PRO A 278 -14.80 19.17 -21.83
CA PRO A 278 -15.83 20.07 -21.31
C PRO A 278 -15.48 20.67 -19.95
N TYR A 279 -14.85 19.91 -19.05
CA TYR A 279 -14.40 20.42 -17.76
C TYR A 279 -13.25 21.41 -17.93
N ILE A 280 -12.29 21.12 -18.83
CA ILE A 280 -11.20 22.05 -19.15
C ILE A 280 -11.73 23.37 -19.71
N ALA A 281 -12.73 23.34 -20.59
CA ALA A 281 -13.35 24.55 -21.13
C ALA A 281 -13.98 25.43 -20.03
N LYS A 282 -14.63 24.81 -19.03
CA LYS A 282 -15.19 25.54 -17.87
C LYS A 282 -14.10 26.14 -16.98
N ILE A 283 -13.04 25.39 -16.69
CA ILE A 283 -11.90 25.88 -15.91
C ILE A 283 -11.28 27.11 -16.58
N LYS A 284 -11.08 27.07 -17.91
CA LYS A 284 -10.62 28.23 -18.69
C LYS A 284 -11.59 29.40 -18.66
N ALA A 285 -12.88 29.14 -18.84
CA ALA A 285 -13.90 30.19 -18.83
C ALA A 285 -14.03 30.87 -17.46
N ALA A 286 -13.79 30.14 -16.38
CA ALA A 286 -13.72 30.68 -15.02
C ALA A 286 -12.45 31.51 -14.77
N GLY A 287 -11.44 31.42 -15.65
CA GLY A 287 -10.17 32.12 -15.51
C GLY A 287 -9.34 31.62 -14.33
N ALA A 288 -9.44 30.33 -14.00
CA ALA A 288 -8.68 29.74 -12.90
C ALA A 288 -7.19 29.67 -13.24
N ASP A 289 -6.34 30.10 -12.31
CA ASP A 289 -4.88 29.92 -12.34
C ASP A 289 -4.44 28.63 -11.63
N THR A 290 -5.33 28.04 -10.83
CA THR A 290 -5.01 26.85 -10.04
C THR A 290 -6.20 25.89 -9.98
N VAL A 291 -5.91 24.60 -10.06
CA VAL A 291 -6.85 23.50 -9.88
C VAL A 291 -6.47 22.70 -8.63
N LEU A 292 -7.40 22.56 -7.68
CA LEU A 292 -7.26 21.71 -6.50
C LEU A 292 -8.09 20.43 -6.68
N THR A 293 -7.45 19.26 -6.65
CA THR A 293 -8.13 18.00 -6.94
C THR A 293 -7.62 16.80 -6.14
N GLY A 294 -8.55 16.02 -5.61
CA GLY A 294 -8.30 14.70 -5.03
C GLY A 294 -8.39 13.55 -6.03
N ASN A 295 -8.63 13.81 -7.32
CA ASN A 295 -8.81 12.76 -8.31
C ASN A 295 -7.61 11.81 -8.34
N TRP A 296 -7.85 10.54 -8.63
CA TRP A 296 -6.83 9.51 -8.75
C TRP A 296 -7.15 8.52 -9.88
N GLY A 297 -6.15 7.71 -10.23
CA GLY A 297 -6.29 6.66 -11.23
C GLY A 297 -6.62 7.23 -12.64
N PRO A 298 -7.39 6.49 -13.45
CA PRO A 298 -7.65 6.87 -14.84
C PRO A 298 -8.32 8.23 -15.03
N ASP A 299 -9.18 8.67 -14.09
CA ASP A 299 -9.82 9.98 -14.18
C ASP A 299 -8.80 11.11 -14.03
N LEU A 300 -7.87 11.01 -13.06
CA LEU A 300 -6.79 11.99 -12.91
C LEU A 300 -5.90 12.04 -14.15
N VAL A 301 -5.48 10.87 -14.64
CA VAL A 301 -4.61 10.76 -15.81
C VAL A 301 -5.26 11.42 -17.03
N ARG A 302 -6.53 11.11 -17.33
CA ARG A 302 -7.26 11.72 -18.46
C ARG A 302 -7.49 13.21 -18.26
N PHE A 303 -7.77 13.64 -17.03
CA PHE A 303 -7.98 15.04 -16.70
C PHE A 303 -6.72 15.87 -16.95
N VAL A 304 -5.57 15.44 -16.42
CA VAL A 304 -4.28 16.11 -16.60
C VAL A 304 -3.86 16.09 -18.07
N LYS A 305 -4.06 14.98 -18.79
CA LYS A 305 -3.79 14.91 -20.24
C LYS A 305 -4.63 15.89 -21.04
N ALA A 306 -5.94 15.94 -20.80
CA ALA A 306 -6.82 16.88 -21.49
C ALA A 306 -6.44 18.34 -21.17
N ALA A 307 -6.02 18.63 -19.93
CA ALA A 307 -5.51 19.94 -19.55
C ALA A 307 -4.22 20.30 -20.31
N SER A 308 -3.31 19.35 -20.46
CA SER A 308 -2.07 19.51 -21.25
C SER A 308 -2.36 19.77 -22.72
N GLU A 309 -3.19 18.94 -23.35
CA GLU A 309 -3.56 19.05 -24.77
C GLU A 309 -4.29 20.36 -25.08
N ALA A 310 -5.05 20.86 -24.11
CA ALA A 310 -5.70 22.16 -24.22
C ALA A 310 -4.75 23.34 -23.96
N ASN A 311 -3.50 23.14 -23.51
CA ASN A 311 -2.64 24.21 -22.99
C ASN A 311 -3.35 25.03 -21.89
N LEU A 312 -3.95 24.34 -20.92
CA LEU A 312 -4.52 25.01 -19.75
C LEU A 312 -3.40 25.68 -18.96
N ASP A 313 -3.49 26.99 -18.76
CA ASP A 313 -2.55 27.79 -17.96
C ASP A 313 -2.98 27.82 -16.48
N ALA A 314 -3.02 26.64 -15.85
CA ALA A 314 -3.27 26.49 -14.42
C ALA A 314 -2.32 25.48 -13.77
N SER A 315 -1.90 25.74 -12.54
CA SER A 315 -1.19 24.79 -11.68
C SER A 315 -2.15 23.78 -11.06
N PHE A 316 -1.69 22.55 -10.85
CA PHE A 316 -2.51 21.48 -10.27
C PHE A 316 -1.98 21.11 -8.89
N TYR A 317 -2.79 21.30 -7.86
CA TYR A 317 -2.52 20.82 -6.51
C TYR A 317 -3.29 19.51 -6.30
N THR A 318 -2.56 18.41 -6.15
CA THR A 318 -3.11 17.06 -6.16
C THR A 318 -2.72 16.26 -4.92
N ILE A 319 -3.41 15.14 -4.67
CA ILE A 319 -2.94 14.14 -3.69
C ILE A 319 -2.21 12.98 -4.39
N TYR A 320 -2.62 12.61 -5.60
CA TYR A 320 -2.29 11.30 -6.17
C TYR A 320 -1.61 11.34 -7.54
N ALA A 321 -1.16 12.51 -8.03
CA ALA A 321 -0.48 12.60 -9.33
C ALA A 321 0.86 11.87 -9.36
N GLY A 322 1.56 11.77 -8.23
CA GLY A 322 2.84 11.05 -8.15
C GLY A 322 2.74 9.54 -7.91
N ILE A 323 1.53 8.95 -7.89
CA ILE A 323 1.41 7.49 -7.91
C ILE A 323 2.09 6.96 -9.18
N PRO A 324 2.90 5.89 -9.12
CA PRO A 324 3.69 5.43 -10.27
C PRO A 324 2.88 5.22 -11.55
N SER A 325 1.77 4.50 -11.47
CA SER A 325 0.86 4.30 -12.60
C SER A 325 0.22 5.59 -13.11
N SER A 326 0.09 6.63 -12.28
CA SER A 326 -0.40 7.95 -12.68
C SER A 326 0.69 8.77 -13.38
N VAL A 327 1.92 8.78 -12.85
CA VAL A 327 3.09 9.40 -13.52
C VAL A 327 3.27 8.80 -14.91
N ALA A 328 3.30 7.47 -14.98
CA ALA A 328 3.39 6.74 -16.25
C ALA A 328 2.20 7.02 -17.18
N GLY A 329 1.00 7.09 -16.61
CA GLY A 329 -0.23 7.36 -17.33
C GLY A 329 -0.29 8.78 -17.90
N ILE A 330 0.20 9.79 -17.17
CA ILE A 330 0.26 11.20 -17.59
C ILE A 330 1.32 11.37 -18.68
N GLY A 331 2.49 10.78 -18.47
CA GLY A 331 3.64 10.84 -19.38
C GLY A 331 4.51 12.08 -19.16
N ALA A 332 5.75 11.97 -19.62
CA ALA A 332 6.81 12.98 -19.50
C ALA A 332 6.67 14.07 -20.58
N LYS A 333 5.65 14.92 -20.50
CA LYS A 333 5.42 15.94 -21.53
C LYS A 333 5.45 17.36 -20.98
N ASP A 334 6.13 18.20 -21.75
CA ASP A 334 6.34 19.62 -21.52
C ASP A 334 5.05 20.36 -21.15
N GLY A 335 5.18 21.26 -20.19
CA GLY A 335 4.20 22.29 -19.88
C GLY A 335 3.32 21.97 -18.67
N ILE A 336 2.61 20.84 -18.63
CA ILE A 336 1.74 20.55 -17.47
C ILE A 336 2.46 19.79 -16.35
N ALA A 337 3.41 18.91 -16.69
CA ALA A 337 4.13 18.11 -15.71
C ALA A 337 4.81 18.99 -14.66
N THR A 338 5.51 20.03 -15.11
CA THR A 338 6.19 21.03 -14.25
C THR A 338 5.25 21.89 -13.39
N ARG A 339 3.94 21.73 -13.55
CA ARG A 339 2.89 22.42 -12.78
C ARG A 339 2.01 21.46 -11.96
N LEU A 340 2.39 20.18 -11.90
CA LEU A 340 1.74 19.18 -11.05
C LEU A 340 2.41 19.16 -9.68
N LYS A 341 1.70 19.69 -8.69
CA LYS A 341 2.05 19.64 -7.28
C LYS A 341 1.33 18.50 -6.60
N GLN A 342 1.97 17.92 -5.60
CA GLN A 342 1.41 16.88 -4.77
C GLN A 342 1.76 17.04 -3.29
N VAL A 343 0.96 16.41 -2.44
CA VAL A 343 1.29 16.18 -1.03
C VAL A 343 1.65 14.70 -0.82
N THR A 344 2.84 14.43 -0.32
CA THR A 344 3.37 13.07 -0.10
C THR A 344 4.09 12.95 1.24
N GLU A 345 4.50 11.74 1.59
CA GLU A 345 5.29 11.42 2.78
C GLU A 345 6.77 11.81 2.62
N MET A 346 7.34 11.57 1.43
CA MET A 346 8.73 11.84 1.03
C MET A 346 8.87 11.70 -0.49
N HIS A 347 10.00 12.12 -1.06
CA HIS A 347 10.45 11.72 -2.40
C HIS A 347 11.99 11.62 -2.46
N GLU A 348 12.54 10.93 -3.47
CA GLU A 348 13.99 10.64 -3.58
C GLU A 348 14.88 11.88 -3.71
N ASN A 349 14.34 13.01 -4.19
CA ASN A 349 15.07 14.30 -4.28
C ASN A 349 14.71 15.26 -3.14
N ASP A 350 14.08 14.78 -2.07
CA ASP A 350 13.84 15.61 -0.89
C ASP A 350 15.18 15.95 -0.20
N PRO A 351 15.43 17.19 0.24
CA PRO A 351 16.66 17.55 0.97
C PRO A 351 16.96 16.72 2.22
N LEU A 352 15.95 16.06 2.79
CA LEU A 352 16.07 15.15 3.93
C LEU A 352 16.33 13.69 3.51
N TYR A 353 16.29 13.36 2.22
CA TYR A 353 16.47 11.98 1.73
C TYR A 353 17.85 11.44 2.11
N ASP A 354 18.93 12.15 1.78
CA ASP A 354 20.30 11.70 2.09
C ASP A 354 20.66 11.80 3.59
N GLN A 355 19.73 12.30 4.41
CA GLN A 355 19.83 12.35 5.87
C GLN A 355 19.12 11.18 6.55
N GLN A 356 18.43 10.34 5.78
CA GLN A 356 17.78 9.14 6.31
C GLN A 356 18.82 8.13 6.83
N PRO A 357 18.43 7.24 7.78
CA PRO A 357 19.33 6.20 8.25
C PRO A 357 19.90 5.36 7.11
N ALA A 358 21.20 5.04 7.17
CA ALA A 358 21.88 4.28 6.11
C ALA A 358 21.19 2.95 5.79
N GLU A 359 20.67 2.25 6.81
CA GLU A 359 19.91 1.01 6.62
C GLU A 359 18.65 1.21 5.76
N LEU A 360 17.98 2.36 5.90
CA LEU A 360 16.80 2.69 5.10
C LEU A 360 17.18 3.02 3.65
N LEU A 361 18.26 3.77 3.45
CA LEU A 361 18.79 4.07 2.11
C LEU A 361 19.24 2.79 1.38
N ASP A 362 19.95 1.90 2.07
CA ASP A 362 20.34 0.58 1.54
C ASP A 362 19.10 -0.25 1.16
N THR A 363 18.00 -0.11 1.92
CA THR A 363 16.72 -0.77 1.64
C THR A 363 16.08 -0.22 0.37
N TYR A 364 16.11 1.10 0.16
CA TYR A 364 15.62 1.72 -1.09
C TYR A 364 16.47 1.34 -2.30
N ASP A 365 17.79 1.22 -2.14
CA ASP A 365 18.66 0.73 -3.20
C ASP A 365 18.34 -0.71 -3.58
N ARG A 366 18.11 -1.59 -2.59
CA ARG A 366 17.66 -2.97 -2.84
C ARG A 366 16.30 -3.00 -3.53
N TRP A 367 15.35 -2.18 -3.08
CA TRP A 367 14.03 -2.03 -3.73
C TRP A 367 14.20 -1.67 -5.20
N ARG A 368 14.97 -0.62 -5.50
CA ARG A 368 15.20 -0.14 -6.86
C ARG A 368 15.87 -1.20 -7.72
N GLN A 369 16.85 -1.93 -7.19
CA GLN A 369 17.55 -3.01 -7.89
C GLN A 369 16.66 -4.22 -8.19
N GLN A 370 15.75 -4.59 -7.28
CA GLN A 370 14.91 -5.77 -7.42
C GLN A 370 13.68 -5.51 -8.30
N THR A 371 13.10 -4.31 -8.19
CA THR A 371 11.80 -3.98 -8.81
C THR A 371 11.94 -3.10 -10.04
N GLY A 372 13.07 -2.39 -10.18
CA GLY A 372 13.20 -1.33 -11.17
C GLY A 372 12.21 -0.19 -10.95
N LYS A 373 11.85 0.10 -9.69
CA LYS A 373 10.90 1.18 -9.33
C LYS A 373 11.55 2.13 -8.33
N SER A 374 11.26 3.42 -8.47
CA SER A 374 11.45 4.39 -7.40
C SER A 374 10.55 4.03 -6.21
N ILE A 375 11.00 4.29 -5.00
CA ILE A 375 10.15 4.12 -3.81
C ILE A 375 9.05 5.19 -3.80
N TYR A 376 7.81 4.78 -3.55
CA TYR A 376 6.66 5.66 -3.40
C TYR A 376 5.68 5.05 -2.40
N SER A 377 4.89 5.89 -1.71
CA SER A 377 3.92 5.48 -0.67
C SER A 377 4.55 4.85 0.57
N GLU A 378 5.40 5.62 1.26
CA GLU A 378 6.01 5.25 2.55
C GLU A 378 5.01 4.68 3.58
N ARG A 379 3.76 5.16 3.56
CA ARG A 379 2.64 4.62 4.35
C ARG A 379 2.47 3.10 4.28
N MET A 380 2.81 2.45 3.16
CA MET A 380 2.74 1.00 3.02
C MET A 380 3.90 0.32 3.74
N ARG A 381 5.12 0.86 3.66
CA ARG A 381 6.27 0.45 4.49
C ARG A 381 5.94 0.60 5.97
N TRP A 382 5.45 1.78 6.37
CA TRP A 382 5.08 2.06 7.75
C TRP A 382 4.00 1.09 8.27
N THR A 383 3.05 0.69 7.43
CA THR A 383 2.04 -0.32 7.82
C THR A 383 2.71 -1.62 8.26
N ILE A 384 3.70 -2.12 7.52
CA ILE A 384 4.43 -3.35 7.85
C ILE A 384 5.33 -3.15 9.08
N GLU A 385 6.03 -2.03 9.15
CA GLU A 385 6.97 -1.76 10.25
C GLU A 385 6.26 -1.55 11.60
N PHE A 386 5.18 -0.75 11.63
CA PHE A 386 4.37 -0.61 12.84
C PHE A 386 3.70 -1.93 13.21
N PHE A 387 3.27 -2.74 12.25
CA PHE A 387 2.72 -4.05 12.52
C PHE A 387 3.74 -4.98 13.18
N ALA A 388 4.95 -5.06 12.61
CA ALA A 388 6.04 -5.84 13.18
C ALA A 388 6.45 -5.35 14.57
N ALA A 389 6.58 -4.03 14.75
CA ALA A 389 6.89 -3.42 16.03
C ALA A 389 5.79 -3.68 17.08
N ALA A 390 4.51 -3.60 16.69
CA ALA A 390 3.39 -3.86 17.58
C ALA A 390 3.30 -5.32 18.02
N LEU A 391 3.52 -6.27 17.10
CA LEU A 391 3.63 -7.70 17.42
C LEU A 391 4.74 -7.95 18.45
N ASN A 392 5.94 -7.42 18.17
CA ASN A 392 7.10 -7.60 19.05
C ASN A 392 6.89 -6.95 20.43
N LYS A 393 6.30 -5.74 20.47
CA LYS A 393 5.98 -5.04 21.72
C LYS A 393 4.89 -5.77 22.52
N ALA A 394 3.90 -6.34 21.85
CA ALA A 394 2.85 -7.13 22.49
C ALA A 394 3.38 -8.48 23.01
N GLY A 395 4.43 -9.02 22.39
CA GLY A 395 4.91 -10.39 22.64
C GLY A 395 3.86 -11.45 22.28
N SER A 396 2.89 -11.10 21.43
CA SER A 396 1.74 -11.92 21.07
C SER A 396 1.22 -11.54 19.67
N ASP A 397 0.59 -12.49 18.98
CA ASP A 397 -0.23 -12.27 17.78
C ASP A 397 -1.74 -12.21 18.08
N ASP A 398 -2.13 -12.04 19.35
CA ASP A 398 -3.50 -11.67 19.71
C ASP A 398 -3.83 -10.27 19.19
N PRO A 399 -4.88 -10.10 18.35
CA PRO A 399 -5.19 -8.81 17.75
C PRO A 399 -5.50 -7.69 18.74
N ALA A 400 -6.04 -7.99 19.92
CA ALA A 400 -6.35 -6.97 20.92
C ALA A 400 -5.07 -6.45 21.58
N LEU A 401 -4.13 -7.35 21.90
CA LEU A 401 -2.83 -7.00 22.44
C LEU A 401 -1.97 -6.24 21.41
N VAL A 402 -2.01 -6.65 20.14
CA VAL A 402 -1.31 -5.94 19.05
C VAL A 402 -1.89 -4.53 18.86
N ALA A 403 -3.22 -4.39 18.84
CA ALA A 403 -3.87 -3.08 18.77
C ALA A 403 -3.46 -2.18 19.94
N ALA A 404 -3.55 -2.67 21.18
CA ALA A 404 -3.14 -1.91 22.36
C ALA A 404 -1.64 -1.53 22.34
N ALA A 405 -0.77 -2.40 21.82
CA ALA A 405 0.65 -2.10 21.68
C ALA A 405 0.93 -1.01 20.64
N MET A 406 0.08 -0.90 19.62
CA MET A 406 0.18 0.08 18.53
C MET A 406 -0.33 1.48 18.92
N GLU A 407 -1.25 1.58 19.88
CA GLU A 407 -1.69 2.88 20.41
C GLU A 407 -0.53 3.69 21.00
N GLY A 408 -0.38 4.94 20.55
CA GLY A 408 0.68 5.84 20.99
C GLY A 408 2.08 5.43 20.52
N MET A 409 2.19 4.42 19.64
CA MET A 409 3.48 4.02 19.09
C MET A 409 4.09 5.15 18.27
N THR A 410 5.39 5.35 18.43
CA THR A 410 6.16 6.35 17.69
C THR A 410 7.32 5.68 16.96
N MET A 411 7.55 6.09 15.72
CA MET A 411 8.72 5.71 14.93
C MET A 411 9.34 6.97 14.31
N GLU A 412 10.62 6.90 13.96
CA GLU A 412 11.26 7.98 13.20
C GLU A 412 10.77 7.95 11.74
N GLY A 413 10.34 9.11 11.26
CA GLY A 413 9.91 9.32 9.88
C GLY A 413 10.85 10.29 9.14
N PRO A 414 10.64 10.49 7.83
CA PRO A 414 11.60 11.18 6.99
C PRO A 414 11.77 12.66 7.33
N ALA A 415 10.69 13.32 7.71
CA ALA A 415 10.67 14.75 8.07
C ALA A 415 10.32 14.99 9.55
N GLY A 416 10.34 13.94 10.38
CA GLY A 416 9.97 14.00 11.80
C GLY A 416 9.22 12.74 12.26
N PRO A 417 8.74 12.72 13.51
CA PRO A 417 8.17 11.52 14.11
C PRO A 417 6.86 11.09 13.45
N LEU A 418 6.68 9.79 13.31
CA LEU A 418 5.43 9.11 12.95
C LEU A 418 4.75 8.69 14.25
N VAL A 419 3.56 9.22 14.54
CA VAL A 419 2.85 8.95 15.80
C VAL A 419 1.51 8.29 15.52
N MET A 420 1.29 7.06 15.99
CA MET A 420 -0.02 6.44 15.95
C MET A 420 -0.88 6.99 17.10
N ARG A 421 -1.77 7.94 16.80
CA ARG A 421 -2.59 8.60 17.82
C ARG A 421 -3.57 7.61 18.46
N GLY A 422 -3.42 7.36 19.76
CA GLY A 422 -4.24 6.36 20.47
C GLY A 422 -5.72 6.74 20.65
N ALA A 423 -6.09 8.01 20.44
CA ALA A 423 -7.47 8.47 20.59
C ALA A 423 -8.38 7.97 19.46
N ASP A 424 -7.86 7.87 18.24
CA ASP A 424 -8.64 7.58 17.03
C ASP A 424 -7.94 6.65 16.03
N HIS A 425 -6.70 6.23 16.31
CA HIS A 425 -5.86 5.38 15.47
C HIS A 425 -5.53 5.98 14.09
N GLN A 426 -5.41 7.30 14.02
CA GLN A 426 -4.82 8.01 12.90
C GLN A 426 -3.30 8.15 13.12
N ILE A 427 -2.50 7.76 12.13
CA ILE A 427 -1.08 8.12 12.11
C ILE A 427 -0.89 9.63 11.86
N ILE A 428 -0.02 10.29 12.61
CA ILE A 428 0.32 11.70 12.45
C ILE A 428 1.77 11.79 12.02
N PHE A 429 2.05 12.52 10.95
CA PHE A 429 3.39 12.68 10.39
C PHE A 429 3.48 13.98 9.56
N PRO A 430 4.66 14.63 9.48
CA PRO A 430 4.87 15.77 8.59
C PRO A 430 4.73 15.38 7.12
N MET A 431 4.16 16.24 6.29
CA MET A 431 3.98 15.98 4.86
C MET A 431 4.86 16.89 4.01
N VAL A 432 5.28 16.39 2.86
CA VAL A 432 6.05 17.12 1.86
C VAL A 432 5.12 17.62 0.78
N ILE A 433 5.22 18.90 0.43
CA ILE A 433 4.69 19.43 -0.83
C ILE A 433 5.82 19.34 -1.86
N SER A 434 5.53 18.74 -3.01
CA SER A 434 6.49 18.66 -4.10
C SER A 434 5.86 18.96 -5.45
N THR A 435 6.64 19.54 -6.36
CA THR A 435 6.28 19.77 -7.75
C THR A 435 7.00 18.74 -8.63
N MET A 436 6.28 18.11 -9.56
CA MET A 436 6.92 17.29 -10.59
C MET A 436 7.83 18.19 -11.44
N ALA A 437 9.05 17.76 -11.72
CA ALA A 437 10.07 18.57 -12.40
C ALA A 437 10.94 17.70 -13.30
N GLU A 438 11.53 18.32 -14.31
CA GLU A 438 12.50 17.69 -15.22
C GLU A 438 13.94 17.92 -14.70
N ASP A 439 14.91 17.18 -15.24
CA ASP A 439 16.36 17.39 -15.02
C ASP A 439 16.84 17.35 -13.56
N LEU A 440 16.18 16.56 -12.71
CA LEU A 440 16.64 16.30 -11.34
C LEU A 440 17.57 15.09 -11.24
N GLU A 441 18.38 15.05 -10.18
CA GLU A 441 19.43 14.05 -9.96
C GLU A 441 18.90 12.61 -9.95
N ARG A 442 17.78 12.37 -9.25
CA ARG A 442 17.16 11.04 -9.15
C ARG A 442 15.86 11.02 -9.96
N PRO A 443 15.89 10.62 -11.24
CA PRO A 443 14.69 10.51 -12.05
C PRO A 443 13.76 9.43 -11.51
N TYR A 444 12.48 9.62 -11.75
CA TYR A 444 11.42 8.70 -11.40
C TYR A 444 11.45 7.48 -12.31
N ILE A 445 11.65 6.31 -11.71
CA ILE A 445 11.70 5.02 -12.42
C ILE A 445 10.45 4.21 -12.10
N TYR A 446 9.86 3.59 -13.11
CA TYR A 446 8.77 2.65 -12.91
C TYR A 446 8.81 1.53 -13.97
N GLU A 447 8.84 0.27 -13.50
CA GLU A 447 8.97 -0.92 -14.36
C GLU A 447 10.25 -0.90 -15.22
N GLY A 448 11.34 -0.33 -14.69
CA GLY A 448 12.63 -0.18 -15.37
C GLY A 448 12.72 1.01 -16.33
N ASP A 449 11.59 1.64 -16.67
CA ASP A 449 11.56 2.80 -17.56
C ASP A 449 11.84 4.09 -16.76
N ASN A 450 12.66 4.96 -17.36
CA ASN A 450 12.90 6.31 -16.88
C ASN A 450 11.86 7.25 -17.49
N TYR A 451 11.08 7.93 -16.65
CA TYR A 451 10.02 8.85 -17.08
C TYR A 451 10.50 10.30 -17.25
N GLU A 452 11.82 10.56 -17.21
CA GLU A 452 12.44 11.89 -17.45
C GLU A 452 11.94 13.02 -16.53
N VAL A 453 11.15 12.67 -15.52
CA VAL A 453 10.63 13.56 -14.48
C VAL A 453 11.05 13.04 -13.12
N ALA A 454 11.09 13.92 -12.13
CA ALA A 454 11.14 13.58 -10.72
C ALA A 454 10.29 14.59 -9.94
N PHE A 455 10.54 14.73 -8.63
CA PHE A 455 9.81 15.66 -7.77
C PHE A 455 10.80 16.58 -7.06
N ALA A 456 10.58 17.88 -7.15
CA ALA A 456 11.29 18.92 -6.40
C ALA A 456 10.48 19.28 -5.15
N THR A 457 11.14 19.48 -4.01
CA THR A 457 10.47 19.92 -2.78
C THR A 457 10.08 21.39 -2.85
N ASP A 458 8.80 21.68 -2.65
CA ASP A 458 8.29 23.04 -2.46
C ASP A 458 8.34 23.46 -0.99
N GLY A 459 8.22 22.49 -0.08
CA GLY A 459 8.31 22.70 1.36
C GLY A 459 7.65 21.58 2.17
N TRP A 460 7.69 21.72 3.49
CA TRP A 460 7.10 20.78 4.43
C TRP A 460 5.94 21.42 5.20
N ILE A 461 4.93 20.60 5.49
CA ILE A 461 3.83 20.91 6.40
C ILE A 461 4.01 20.03 7.64
N MET A 462 4.40 20.66 8.74
CA MET A 462 4.66 19.97 10.01
C MET A 462 3.36 19.46 10.65
N SER A 463 3.48 18.42 11.47
CA SER A 463 2.34 17.72 12.08
C SER A 463 1.36 18.63 12.81
N ASP A 464 1.84 19.67 13.50
CA ASP A 464 1.01 20.64 14.23
C ASP A 464 0.06 21.45 13.32
N ALA A 465 0.43 21.65 12.05
CA ALA A 465 -0.40 22.36 11.07
C ALA A 465 -1.50 21.50 10.45
N ILE A 466 -1.39 20.18 10.56
CA ILE A 466 -2.29 19.20 9.92
C ILE A 466 -2.97 18.28 10.93
N GLU A 467 -2.55 18.29 12.19
CA GLU A 467 -3.23 17.57 13.25
C GLU A 467 -4.56 18.26 13.53
N LEU A 468 -5.65 17.60 13.16
CA LEU A 468 -7.01 18.07 13.39
C LEU A 468 -7.60 17.38 14.63
N PRO A 469 -8.48 18.08 15.37
CA PRO A 469 -9.28 17.47 16.42
C PRO A 469 -10.05 16.25 15.89
N THR A 470 -10.25 15.25 16.73
CA THR A 470 -11.05 14.07 16.41
C THR A 470 -12.39 14.10 17.15
N THR A 471 -13.47 13.68 16.47
CA THR A 471 -14.79 13.41 17.07
C THR A 471 -14.94 11.96 17.53
N CYS A 472 -13.87 11.17 17.45
CA CYS A 472 -13.88 9.76 17.78
C CYS A 472 -14.26 9.49 19.25
N GLU A 473 -15.30 8.68 19.44
CA GLU A 473 -15.67 8.07 20.72
C GLU A 473 -15.41 6.56 20.66
N MET A 474 -14.13 6.17 20.75
CA MET A 474 -13.72 4.79 20.53
C MET A 474 -14.21 3.84 21.64
N LYS A 475 -14.91 2.78 21.25
CA LYS A 475 -15.22 1.66 22.15
C LYS A 475 -14.05 0.69 22.19
N ARG A 476 -13.53 0.46 23.40
CA ARG A 476 -12.45 -0.49 23.68
C ARG A 476 -13.02 -1.85 24.11
N PRO A 477 -12.33 -2.98 23.82
CA PRO A 477 -12.76 -4.32 24.22
C PRO A 477 -12.86 -4.53 25.73
#